data_AF-A0A078IQ68-F1
#
_entry.id   AF-A0A078IQ68-F1
#
_cell.length_a   1.000
_cell.length_b   1.000
_cell.length_c   1.000
_cell.angle_alpha   90.00
_cell.angle_beta   90.00
_cell.angle_gamma   90.00
#
_symmetry.space_group_name_H-M   'P 1'
#
loop_
_entity.id
_entity.type
_entity.pdbx_description
1 polymer ?
#
loop_
_entity_poly.entity_id
_entity_poly.type
_entity_poly.pdbx_seq_one_letter_code
_entity_poly.pdbx_strand_id
1 'polypeptide(L)' 'MEPFLYMVPYLLVECASSNEQRAQYSLEPFTYERLTNIPQARAGDCGVYALKYIECHALGMPFSKKRLC' A
#
# COMPACT_ATOMS: atom_id res chain seq x y z
N MET A 1 1.56 4.90 -12.31
CA MET A 1 1.84 3.83 -11.33
C MET A 1 3.00 2.98 -11.79
N GLU A 2 3.11 2.62 -13.08
CA GLU A 2 4.20 1.79 -13.62
C GLU A 2 5.57 1.98 -12.96
N PRO A 3 6.19 3.17 -12.88
CA PRO A 3 7.52 3.30 -12.27
C PRO A 3 7.59 2.78 -10.83
N PHE A 4 6.54 3.02 -10.04
CA PHE A 4 6.46 2.54 -8.66
C PHE A 4 6.41 1.01 -8.57
N LEU A 5 5.67 0.38 -9.48
CA LEU A 5 5.50 -1.08 -9.52
C LEU A 5 6.81 -1.80 -9.84
N TYR A 6 7.62 -1.20 -10.70
CA TYR A 6 8.96 -1.68 -10.99
C TYR A 6 9.95 -1.35 -9.88
N MET A 7 9.86 -0.20 -9.21
CA MET A 7 10.86 0.21 -8.21
C MET A 7 10.72 -0.49 -6.85
N VAL A 8 9.49 -0.75 -6.39
CA VAL A 8 9.24 -1.38 -5.09
C VAL A 8 10.00 -2.69 -4.88
N PRO A 9 10.04 -3.68 -5.81
CA PRO A 9 10.76 -4.92 -5.57
C PRO A 9 12.27 -4.71 -5.40
N TYR A 10 12.87 -3.77 -6.14
CA TYR A 10 14.28 -3.41 -5.96
C TYR A 10 14.52 -2.75 -4.61
N LEU A 11 13.63 -1.85 -4.18
CA LEU A 11 13.73 -1.24 -2.84
C LEU A 11 13.67 -2.29 -1.73
N LEU A 12 12.81 -3.31 -1.86
CA LEU A 12 12.72 -4.41 -0.88
C LEU A 12 14.03 -5.22 -0.82
N VAL A 13 14.64 -5.52 -1.97
CA VAL A 13 15.94 -6.19 -2.04
C VAL A 13 17.05 -5.35 -1.41
N GLU A 14 17.09 -4.05 -1.69
CA GLU A 14 18.10 -3.15 -1.13
C GLU A 14 17.92 -2.89 0.37
N CYS A 15 16.69 -2.93 0.89
CA CYS A 15 16.41 -2.80 2.31
C CYS A 15 16.61 -4.10 3.11
N ALA A 16 16.83 -5.25 2.46
CA ALA A 16 17.02 -6.52 3.13
C ALA A 16 18.35 -6.55 3.91
N SER A 17 18.32 -6.97 5.17
CA SER A 17 19.50 -6.96 6.06
C SER A 17 20.50 -8.10 5.84
N SER A 18 20.15 -9.09 5.01
CA SER A 18 20.96 -10.30 4.76
C SER A 18 20.76 -10.83 3.34
N ASN A 19 21.72 -11.62 2.86
CA ASN A 19 21.62 -12.25 1.55
C ASN A 19 20.50 -13.30 1.50
N GLU A 20 20.25 -13.98 2.60
CA GLU A 20 19.16 -14.95 2.75
C GLU A 20 17.79 -14.27 2.62
N GLN A 21 17.63 -13.04 3.13
CA GLN A 21 16.41 -12.26 2.94
C GLN A 21 16.31 -11.69 1.51
N ARG A 22 17.43 -11.25 0.91
CA ARG A 22 17.45 -10.81 -0.49
C ARG A 22 16.94 -11.90 -1.43
N ALA A 23 17.37 -13.15 -1.20
CA ALA A 23 16.96 -14.29 -2.01
C ALA A 23 15.46 -14.63 -1.93
N GLN A 24 14.71 -14.07 -0.97
CA GLN A 24 13.26 -14.28 -0.84
C GLN A 24 12.43 -13.33 -1.71
N TYR A 25 13.00 -12.21 -2.17
CA TYR A 25 12.28 -11.22 -2.95
C TYR A 25 12.44 -11.47 -4.45
N SER A 26 11.32 -11.43 -5.17
CA SER A 26 11.29 -11.40 -6.64
C SER A 26 11.51 -9.97 -7.15
N LEU A 27 12.16 -9.83 -8.31
CA LEU A 27 12.25 -8.56 -9.05
C LEU A 27 11.10 -8.36 -10.04
N GLU A 28 10.16 -9.30 -10.10
CA GLU A 28 8.95 -9.14 -10.90
C GLU A 28 8.15 -7.91 -10.45
N PRO A 29 7.61 -7.10 -11.39
CA PRO A 29 6.83 -5.91 -11.04
C PRO A 29 5.57 -6.27 -10.25
N PHE A 30 5.24 -5.44 -9.27
CA PHE A 30 3.98 -5.60 -8.55
C PHE A 30 2.78 -5.22 -9.41
N THR A 31 1.62 -5.81 -9.13
CA THR A 31 0.35 -5.34 -9.66
C THR A 31 -0.22 -4.21 -8.79
N TYR A 32 -1.07 -3.36 -9.36
CA TYR A 32 -1.83 -2.38 -8.59
C TYR A 32 -3.33 -2.57 -8.79
N GLU A 33 -4.07 -2.32 -7.73
CA GLU A 33 -5.53 -2.23 -7.76
C GLU A 33 -5.93 -0.80 -7.38
N ARG A 34 -6.85 -0.22 -8.16
CA ARG A 34 -7.51 1.04 -7.80
C ARG A 34 -8.93 0.73 -7.34
N LEU A 35 -9.19 0.90 -6.06
CA LEU A 35 -10.54 0.78 -5.51
C LEU A 35 -11.42 1.93 -6.00
N THR A 36 -12.59 1.59 -6.52
CA THR A 36 -13.57 2.57 -7.03
C THR A 36 -14.64 2.94 -5.99
N ASN A 37 -14.89 2.07 -5.00
CA ASN A 37 -15.96 2.20 -4.02
C ASN A 37 -15.47 2.75 -2.67
N ILE A 38 -14.55 3.71 -2.69
CA ILE A 38 -14.01 4.33 -1.47
C ILE A 38 -14.80 5.60 -1.10
N PRO A 39 -14.95 5.91 0.20
CA PRO A 39 -15.50 7.19 0.63
C PRO A 39 -14.71 8.37 0.04
N GLN A 40 -15.42 9.45 -0.32
CA GLN A 40 -14.80 10.66 -0.86
C GLN A 40 -14.21 11.53 0.25
N ALA A 41 -12.93 11.84 0.15
CA ALA A 41 -12.22 12.73 1.07
C ALA A 41 -12.52 14.20 0.76
N ARG A 42 -12.53 15.07 1.78
CA ARG A 42 -12.50 16.52 1.57
C ARG A 42 -11.05 17.00 1.43
N ALA A 43 -10.87 18.21 0.93
CA ALA A 43 -9.55 18.84 0.90
C ALA A 43 -8.99 18.90 2.34
N GLY A 44 -7.77 18.38 2.52
CA GLY A 44 -7.13 18.27 3.84
C GLY A 44 -7.27 16.91 4.53
N ASP A 45 -8.23 16.07 4.15
CA ASP A 45 -8.48 14.78 4.81
C ASP A 45 -7.55 13.66 4.31
N CYS A 46 -6.73 13.91 3.28
CA CYS A 46 -5.98 12.86 2.57
C CYS A 46 -5.09 12.00 3.48
N GLY A 47 -4.44 12.61 4.49
CA GLY A 47 -3.62 11.89 5.46
C GLY A 47 -4.44 10.97 6.35
N VAL A 48 -5.56 11.45 6.89
CA VAL A 48 -6.47 10.66 7.73
C VAL A 48 -7.05 9.49 6.93
N TYR A 49 -7.46 9.73 5.68
CA TYR A 49 -7.97 8.69 4.80
C TYR A 49 -6.91 7.64 4.49
N ALA A 50 -5.68 8.04 4.19
CA ALA A 50 -4.57 7.12 3.93
C ALA A 50 -4.30 6.23 5.15
N LEU A 51 -4.19 6.83 6.34
CA LEU A 51 -3.95 6.08 7.58
C LEU A 51 -5.10 5.13 7.90
N LYS A 52 -6.36 5.59 7.77
CA LYS A 52 -7.52 4.76 8.09
C LYS A 52 -7.73 3.63 7.06
N TYR A 53 -7.36 3.86 5.81
CA TYR A 53 -7.34 2.82 4.79
C TYR A 53 -6.30 1.74 5.13
N ILE A 54 -5.07 2.13 5.48
CA ILE A 54 -4.00 1.21 5.89
C ILE A 54 -4.43 0.41 7.12
N GLU A 55 -5.01 1.06 8.13
CA GLU A 55 -5.52 0.40 9.34
C GLU A 55 -6.61 -0.63 9.02
N CYS A 56 -7.63 -0.25 8.23
CA CYS A 56 -8.70 -1.18 7.85
C CYS A 56 -8.14 -2.37 7.06
N HIS A 57 -7.21 -2.14 6.13
CA HIS A 57 -6.59 -3.19 5.33
C HIS A 57 -5.77 -4.16 6.19
N ALA A 58 -4.95 -3.64 7.11
CA ALA A 58 -4.16 -4.46 8.04
C ALA A 58 -5.04 -5.32 8.98
N LEU A 59 -6.25 -4.84 9.32
CA LEU A 59 -7.22 -5.57 10.13
C LEU A 59 -8.16 -6.49 9.31
N GLY A 60 -8.03 -6.54 7.98
CA GLY A 60 -8.92 -7.32 7.11
C GLY A 60 -10.36 -6.79 7.09
N MET A 61 -10.56 -5.49 7.34
CA MET A 61 -11.87 -4.85 7.43
C MET A 61 -12.16 -3.97 6.20
N PRO A 62 -13.44 -3.81 5.82
CA PRO A 62 -13.80 -2.92 4.73
C PRO A 62 -13.58 -1.45 5.14
N PHE A 63 -12.89 -0.71 4.27
CA PHE A 63 -12.75 0.73 4.41
C PHE A 63 -14.10 1.41 4.08
N SER A 64 -14.67 2.14 5.04
CA SER A 64 -15.99 2.75 4.90
C SER A 64 -16.12 4.07 5.65
N LYS A 65 -17.13 4.87 5.31
CA LYS A 65 -17.38 6.18 5.94
C LYS A 65 -17.54 6.10 7.46
N LYS A 66 -18.09 5.01 7.98
CA LYS A 66 -18.27 4.77 9.43
C LYS A 66 -16.95 4.66 10.19
N ARG A 67 -15.84 4.45 9.49
CA ARG A 67 -14.50 4.34 10.06
C ARG A 67 -13.74 5.65 10.01
N LEU A 68 -14.24 6.67 9.29
CA LEU A 68 -13.54 7.94 9.10
C LEU A 68 -13.84 8.97 10.20
N CYS A 69 -14.59 8.57 11.22
CA CYS A 69 -15.02 9.34 12.37
C CYS A 69 -14.94 8.49 13.63
#